data_AF-A0A2V8UC51-F1
#
_entry.id   AF-A0A2V8UC51-F1
#
_cell.length_a   1.000
_cell.length_b   1.000
_cell.length_c   1.000
_cell.angle_alpha   90.00
_cell.angle_beta   90.00
_cell.angle_gamma   90.00
#
_symmetry.space_group_name_H-M   'P 1'
#
loop_
_entity.id
_entity.type
_entity.pdbx_description
1 polymer ?
#
loop_
_entity_poly.entity_id
_entity_poly.type
_entity_poly.pdbx_seq_one_letter_code
_entity_poly.pdbx_strand_id
1 'polypeptide(L)'
;MLCPHCLAFTTTMSQKIKTAVHGDLNIRLMDLTPLVSATAFLFSAILVVIQLRNVRRYRFVAITAGIFQAWQSADFMEAQLWIVHELSERSWSEFQEHHGGKDGEVAFMRVTGFYNRAGTLVNLDLVEPPVLLRTIGVTAVSVWTKIAPLVPDARREHPAFLLDFERMVPY
;
A
#
# COMPACT_ATOMS: atom_id res chain seq x y z
N MET A 1 85.99 -7.54 15.90
CA MET A 1 85.78 -6.84 14.62
C MET A 1 84.62 -7.52 13.90
N LEU A 2 83.42 -6.96 13.97
CA LEU A 2 82.26 -7.42 13.19
C LEU A 2 82.31 -6.72 11.83
N CYS A 3 82.26 -7.51 10.75
CA CYS A 3 82.44 -7.03 9.38
C CYS A 3 81.28 -6.08 8.98
N PRO A 4 81.54 -4.78 8.75
CA PRO A 4 80.50 -3.78 8.50
C PRO A 4 79.71 -4.01 7.20
N HIS A 5 80.26 -4.80 6.26
CA HIS A 5 79.56 -5.15 5.02
C HIS A 5 78.45 -6.19 5.19
N CYS A 6 78.49 -7.05 6.22
CA CYS A 6 77.41 -8.02 6.45
C CYS A 6 76.14 -7.36 7.02
N LEU A 7 76.29 -6.34 7.88
CA LEU A 7 75.14 -5.66 8.50
C LEU A 7 74.33 -4.84 7.47
N ALA A 8 75.03 -4.15 6.56
CA ALA A 8 74.41 -3.33 5.52
C ALA A 8 73.64 -4.15 4.46
N PHE A 9 74.08 -5.39 4.20
CA PHE A 9 73.39 -6.27 3.27
C PHE A 9 72.07 -6.78 3.85
N THR A 10 72.05 -7.14 5.14
CA THR A 10 70.83 -7.65 5.81
C THR A 10 69.73 -6.60 5.95
N THR A 11 70.07 -5.34 6.25
CA THR A 11 69.08 -4.25 6.34
C THR A 11 68.49 -3.92 4.97
N THR A 12 69.31 -3.89 3.93
CA THR A 12 68.87 -3.55 2.57
C THR A 12 67.99 -4.65 1.97
N MET A 13 68.31 -5.93 2.21
CA MET A 13 67.47 -7.05 1.76
C MET A 13 66.14 -7.12 2.53
N SER A 14 66.17 -6.93 3.85
CA SER A 14 64.95 -6.92 4.68
C SER A 14 63.98 -5.82 4.26
N GLN A 15 64.50 -4.63 3.94
CA GLN A 15 63.70 -3.49 3.50
C GLN A 15 63.08 -3.73 2.13
N LYS A 16 63.83 -4.30 1.17
CA LYS A 16 63.31 -4.69 -0.16
C LYS A 16 62.22 -5.76 -0.09
N ILE A 17 62.38 -6.77 0.77
CA ILE A 17 61.38 -7.83 0.98
C ILE A 17 60.11 -7.24 1.60
N LYS A 18 60.22 -6.37 2.61
CA LYS A 18 59.06 -5.70 3.20
C LYS A 18 58.29 -4.87 2.19
N THR A 19 58.97 -4.07 1.36
CA THR A 19 58.32 -3.25 0.33
C THR A 19 57.69 -4.08 -0.80
N ALA A 20 58.32 -5.19 -1.19
CA ALA A 20 57.79 -6.08 -2.22
C ALA A 20 56.53 -6.82 -1.72
N VAL A 21 56.56 -7.34 -0.48
CA VAL A 21 55.41 -8.01 0.13
C VAL A 21 54.26 -7.03 0.39
N HIS A 22 54.53 -5.81 0.86
CA HIS A 22 53.50 -4.77 1.00
C HIS A 22 52.92 -4.31 -0.35
N GLY A 23 53.76 -4.19 -1.39
CA GLY A 23 53.32 -3.83 -2.74
C GLY A 23 52.39 -4.88 -3.35
N ASP A 24 52.76 -6.16 -3.28
CA ASP A 24 51.96 -7.27 -3.84
C ASP A 24 50.64 -7.46 -3.08
N LEU A 25 50.64 -7.29 -1.75
CA LEU A 25 49.41 -7.37 -0.94
C LEU A 25 48.42 -6.23 -1.26
N ASN A 26 48.92 -5.00 -1.43
CA ASN A 26 48.09 -3.84 -1.79
C ASN A 26 47.51 -3.95 -3.21
N ILE A 27 48.28 -4.48 -4.17
CA ILE A 27 47.79 -4.69 -5.54
C ILE A 27 46.65 -5.72 -5.56
N ARG A 28 46.79 -6.84 -4.83
CA ARG A 28 45.70 -7.84 -4.75
C ARG A 28 44.45 -7.35 -4.02
N LEU A 29 44.60 -6.48 -3.01
CA LEU A 29 43.48 -5.83 -2.33
C LEU A 29 42.76 -4.82 -3.23
N MET A 30 43.50 -4.07 -4.05
CA MET A 30 42.93 -3.12 -5.01
C MET A 30 42.08 -3.81 -6.08
N ASP A 31 42.41 -5.05 -6.48
CA ASP A 31 41.62 -5.81 -7.45
C ASP A 31 40.38 -6.49 -6.84
N LEU A 32 40.41 -6.81 -5.54
CA LEU A 32 39.29 -7.44 -4.83
C LEU A 32 38.24 -6.43 -4.35
N THR A 33 38.65 -5.19 -4.06
CA THR A 33 37.76 -4.16 -3.51
C THR A 33 36.58 -3.82 -4.44
N PRO A 34 36.78 -3.65 -5.78
CA PRO A 34 35.67 -3.43 -6.72
C PRO A 34 34.72 -4.62 -6.77
N LEU A 35 35.24 -5.85 -6.70
CA LEU A 35 34.43 -7.08 -6.72
C LEU A 35 33.56 -7.20 -5.47
N VAL A 36 34.14 -6.97 -4.29
CA VAL A 36 33.40 -6.96 -3.02
C VAL A 36 32.35 -5.85 -3.00
N SER A 37 32.69 -4.67 -3.49
CA SER A 37 31.77 -3.52 -3.56
C SER A 37 30.61 -3.77 -4.52
N ALA A 38 30.89 -4.31 -5.72
CA ALA A 38 29.86 -4.68 -6.70
C ALA A 38 28.93 -5.76 -6.16
N THR A 39 29.48 -6.75 -5.46
CA THR A 39 28.72 -7.82 -4.83
C THR A 39 27.81 -7.27 -3.72
N ALA A 40 28.36 -6.43 -2.82
CA ALA A 40 27.60 -5.78 -1.76
C ALA A 40 26.47 -4.90 -2.30
N PHE A 41 26.72 -4.19 -3.41
CA PHE A 41 25.70 -3.39 -4.09
C PHE A 41 24.56 -4.25 -4.64
N LEU A 42 24.89 -5.36 -5.33
CA LEU A 42 23.88 -6.29 -5.86
C LEU A 42 23.04 -6.90 -4.74
N PHE A 43 23.67 -7.35 -3.65
CA PHE A 43 22.94 -7.86 -2.48
C PHE A 43 22.03 -6.79 -1.87
N SER A 44 22.52 -5.56 -1.74
CA SER A 44 21.72 -4.44 -1.21
C SER A 44 20.51 -4.15 -2.11
N ALA A 45 20.70 -4.12 -3.42
CA ALA A 45 19.61 -3.93 -4.38
C ALA A 45 18.56 -5.05 -4.28
N ILE A 46 18.99 -6.31 -4.17
CA ILE A 46 18.08 -7.45 -3.99
C ILE A 46 17.29 -7.31 -2.68
N LEU A 47 17.96 -6.97 -1.58
CA LEU A 47 17.30 -6.77 -0.28
C LEU A 47 16.28 -5.63 -0.33
N VAL A 48 16.60 -4.51 -0.99
CA VAL A 48 15.66 -3.39 -1.20
C VAL A 48 14.43 -3.85 -1.98
N VAL A 49 14.60 -4.62 -3.06
CA VAL A 49 13.47 -5.16 -3.84
C VAL A 49 12.59 -6.07 -2.97
N ILE A 50 13.19 -6.93 -2.14
CA ILE A 50 12.45 -7.80 -1.22
C ILE A 50 11.69 -6.97 -0.19
N GLN A 51 12.32 -5.94 0.40
CA GLN A 51 11.68 -5.04 1.35
C GLN A 51 10.49 -4.30 0.73
N LEU A 52 10.64 -3.75 -0.48
CA LEU A 52 9.54 -3.10 -1.20
C LEU A 52 8.36 -4.05 -1.46
N ARG A 53 8.65 -5.30 -1.83
CA ARG A 53 7.62 -6.34 -1.99
C ARG A 53 6.89 -6.65 -0.68
N ASN A 54 7.63 -6.76 0.42
CA ASN A 54 7.06 -7.04 1.75
C ASN A 54 6.21 -5.88 2.26
N VAL A 55 6.67 -4.63 2.09
CA VAL A 55 5.89 -3.42 2.43
C VAL A 55 4.59 -3.36 1.63
N ARG A 56 4.64 -3.66 0.32
CA ARG A 56 3.43 -3.72 -0.52
C ARG A 56 2.44 -4.77 -0.01
N ARG A 57 2.91 -5.97 0.34
CA ARG A 57 2.06 -7.05 0.90
C ARG A 57 1.45 -6.66 2.25
N TYR A 58 2.26 -6.12 3.17
CA TYR A 58 1.78 -5.69 4.48
C TYR A 58 0.70 -4.62 4.36
N ARG A 59 0.93 -3.61 3.52
CA ARG A 59 -0.05 -2.54 3.27
C ARG A 59 -1.36 -3.10 2.71
N PHE A 60 -1.29 -4.05 1.78
CA PHE A 60 -2.48 -4.71 1.23
C PHE A 60 -3.27 -5.45 2.31
N VAL A 61 -2.61 -6.25 3.16
CA VAL A 61 -3.26 -6.96 4.26
C VAL A 61 -3.88 -5.98 5.26
N ALA A 62 -3.16 -4.92 5.63
CA ALA A 62 -3.66 -3.92 6.56
C ALA A 62 -4.90 -3.18 6.03
N ILE A 63 -4.90 -2.77 4.76
CA ILE A 63 -6.05 -2.10 4.11
C ILE A 63 -7.25 -3.04 4.06
N THR A 64 -7.05 -4.26 3.55
CA THR A 64 -8.15 -5.22 3.38
C THR A 64 -8.74 -5.67 4.72
N ALA A 65 -7.91 -5.89 5.74
CA ALA A 65 -8.37 -6.21 7.09
C ALA A 65 -9.22 -5.08 7.70
N GLY A 66 -8.78 -3.82 7.55
CA GLY A 66 -9.55 -2.66 8.05
C GLY A 66 -10.91 -2.50 7.37
N ILE A 67 -10.97 -2.67 6.04
CA ILE A 67 -12.23 -2.67 5.28
C ILE A 67 -13.13 -3.79 5.77
N PHE A 68 -12.59 -5.00 5.91
CA PHE A 68 -13.38 -6.16 6.29
C PHE A 68 -13.91 -6.05 7.72
N GLN A 69 -13.10 -5.56 8.66
CA GLN A 69 -13.52 -5.31 10.03
C GLN A 69 -14.65 -4.28 10.11
N ALA A 70 -14.56 -3.19 9.33
CA ALA A 70 -15.63 -2.19 9.26
C ALA A 70 -16.92 -2.78 8.68
N TRP A 71 -16.81 -3.52 7.57
CA TRP A 71 -17.93 -4.18 6.89
C TRP A 71 -18.65 -5.21 7.76
N GLN A 72 -17.90 -5.98 8.57
CA GLN A 72 -18.48 -6.98 9.47
C GLN A 72 -19.01 -6.43 10.79
N SER A 73 -18.82 -5.14 11.07
CA SER A 73 -19.30 -4.57 12.33
C SER A 73 -20.84 -4.60 12.39
N ALA A 74 -21.38 -4.88 13.57
CA ALA A 74 -22.82 -5.02 13.78
C ALA A 74 -23.59 -3.78 13.32
N ASP A 75 -23.15 -2.60 13.75
CA ASP A 75 -23.74 -1.33 13.36
C ASP A 75 -23.70 -1.07 11.84
N PHE A 76 -22.63 -1.50 11.15
CA PHE A 76 -22.55 -1.36 9.70
C PHE A 76 -23.55 -2.28 9.01
N MET A 77 -23.65 -3.52 9.48
CA MET A 77 -24.59 -4.50 8.95
C MET A 77 -26.04 -4.05 9.15
N GLU A 78 -26.36 -3.49 10.32
CA GLU A 78 -27.68 -2.91 10.61
C GLU A 78 -28.00 -1.74 9.67
N ALA A 79 -27.11 -0.75 9.57
CA ALA A 79 -27.27 0.39 8.67
C ALA A 79 -27.41 -0.05 7.19
N GLN A 80 -26.64 -1.06 6.78
CA GLN A 80 -26.72 -1.61 5.43
C GLN A 80 -28.06 -2.30 5.17
N LEU A 81 -28.56 -3.10 6.11
CA LEU A 81 -29.85 -3.76 5.99
C LEU A 81 -30.98 -2.74 5.92
N TRP A 82 -30.91 -1.67 6.70
CA TRP A 82 -31.85 -0.55 6.62
C TRP A 82 -31.88 0.06 5.21
N ILE A 83 -30.73 0.34 4.60
CA ILE A 83 -30.70 0.85 3.21
C ILE A 83 -31.31 -0.14 2.23
N VAL A 84 -30.99 -1.44 2.38
CA VAL A 84 -31.45 -2.45 1.43
C VAL A 84 -32.95 -2.71 1.56
N HIS A 85 -33.51 -2.68 2.76
CA HIS A 85 -34.87 -3.14 3.02
C HIS A 85 -35.87 -2.02 3.34
N GLU A 86 -35.44 -0.91 3.94
CA GLU A 86 -36.33 0.12 4.47
C GLU A 86 -36.26 1.44 3.71
N LEU A 87 -35.09 1.80 3.15
CA LEU A 87 -34.99 2.99 2.29
C LEU A 87 -35.91 2.84 1.06
N SER A 88 -36.82 3.79 0.91
CA SER A 88 -37.90 3.75 -0.08
C SER A 88 -37.99 4.99 -0.97
N GLU A 89 -37.40 6.09 -0.49
CA GLU A 89 -37.31 7.38 -1.15
C GLU A 89 -36.57 7.27 -2.49
N ARG A 90 -36.97 8.08 -3.46
CA ARG A 90 -36.41 8.04 -4.82
C ARG A 90 -35.76 9.34 -5.26
N SER A 91 -35.87 10.39 -4.46
CA SER A 91 -35.16 11.66 -4.66
C SER A 91 -34.39 12.07 -3.40
N TRP A 92 -33.31 12.82 -3.60
CA TRP A 92 -32.51 13.36 -2.48
C TRP A 92 -33.35 14.27 -1.56
N SER A 93 -34.29 15.02 -2.15
CA SER A 93 -35.24 15.86 -1.45
C SER A 93 -36.10 15.08 -0.46
N GLU A 94 -36.78 14.03 -0.91
CA GLU A 94 -37.61 13.16 -0.06
C GLU A 94 -36.77 12.52 1.05
N PHE A 95 -35.57 12.05 0.71
CA PHE A 95 -34.65 11.48 1.68
C PHE A 95 -34.30 12.47 2.80
N GLN A 96 -33.95 13.71 2.45
CA GLN A 96 -33.60 14.75 3.42
C GLN A 96 -34.81 15.14 4.29
N GLU A 97 -36.01 15.23 3.72
CA GLU A 97 -37.24 15.53 4.47
C GLU A 97 -37.56 14.43 5.50
N HIS A 98 -37.45 13.17 5.10
CA HIS A 98 -37.80 12.04 5.96
C HIS A 98 -36.70 11.68 6.96
N HIS A 99 -35.43 11.78 6.59
CA HIS A 99 -34.30 11.21 7.33
C HIS A 99 -33.23 12.21 7.74
N GLY A 100 -33.26 13.46 7.23
CA GLY A 100 -32.29 14.50 7.58
C GLY A 100 -32.29 14.80 9.08
N GLY A 101 -31.10 14.77 9.68
CA GLY A 101 -30.87 14.93 11.12
C GLY A 101 -31.33 13.74 11.98
N LYS A 102 -31.66 12.59 11.38
CA LYS A 102 -32.17 11.38 12.06
C LYS A 102 -31.28 10.17 11.79
N ASP A 103 -31.63 9.04 12.40
CA ASP A 103 -30.87 7.78 12.29
C ASP A 103 -30.73 7.28 10.85
N GLY A 104 -31.71 7.54 9.98
CA GLY A 104 -31.65 7.20 8.55
C GLY A 104 -30.51 7.92 7.82
N GLU A 105 -30.24 9.19 8.14
CA GLU A 105 -29.07 9.91 7.60
C GLU A 105 -27.76 9.32 8.11
N VAL A 106 -27.69 8.95 9.41
CA VAL A 106 -26.51 8.31 9.99
C VAL A 106 -26.22 6.97 9.31
N ALA A 107 -27.24 6.15 9.12
CA ALA A 107 -27.14 4.87 8.42
C ALA A 107 -26.68 5.07 6.96
N PHE A 108 -27.31 6.01 6.25
CA PHE A 108 -26.94 6.36 4.89
C PHE A 108 -25.48 6.79 4.79
N MET A 109 -25.03 7.73 5.61
CA MET A 109 -23.66 8.25 5.58
C MET A 109 -22.63 7.18 5.94
N ARG A 110 -22.94 6.30 6.91
CA ARG A 110 -22.05 5.20 7.30
C ARG A 110 -21.82 4.24 6.13
N VAL A 111 -22.88 3.80 5.47
CA VAL A 111 -22.80 2.80 4.39
C VAL A 111 -22.23 3.41 3.11
N THR A 112 -22.74 4.56 2.70
CA THR A 112 -22.27 5.22 1.47
C THR A 112 -20.85 5.75 1.60
N GLY A 113 -20.46 6.23 2.79
CA GLY A 113 -19.08 6.60 3.09
C GLY A 113 -18.11 5.42 2.98
N PHE A 114 -18.49 4.26 3.52
CA PHE A 114 -17.70 3.03 3.38
C PHE A 114 -17.52 2.63 1.91
N TYR A 115 -18.63 2.52 1.15
CA TYR A 115 -18.56 2.07 -0.24
C TYR A 115 -17.90 3.07 -1.17
N ASN A 116 -18.08 4.37 -0.94
CA ASN A 116 -17.35 5.39 -1.69
C ASN A 116 -15.85 5.33 -1.41
N ARG A 117 -15.45 5.13 -0.14
CA ARG A 117 -14.04 4.97 0.22
C ARG A 117 -13.42 3.70 -0.36
N ALA A 118 -14.16 2.59 -0.32
CA ALA A 118 -13.82 1.36 -1.00
C ALA A 118 -13.60 1.59 -2.50
N GLY A 119 -14.50 2.33 -3.14
CA GLY A 119 -14.37 2.74 -4.54
C GLY A 119 -13.11 3.57 -4.80
N THR A 120 -12.77 4.52 -3.92
CA THR A 120 -11.54 5.33 -4.05
C THR A 120 -10.30 4.42 -4.07
N LEU A 121 -10.27 3.37 -3.24
CA LEU A 121 -9.13 2.45 -3.18
C LEU A 121 -8.99 1.62 -4.46
N VAL A 122 -10.11 1.24 -5.07
CA VAL A 122 -10.13 0.54 -6.36
C VAL A 122 -9.69 1.48 -7.48
N ASN A 123 -10.28 2.68 -7.54
CA ASN A 123 -10.03 3.66 -8.60
C ASN A 123 -8.60 4.22 -8.60
N LEU A 124 -7.88 4.13 -7.48
CA LEU A 124 -6.48 4.51 -7.34
C LEU A 124 -5.50 3.33 -7.46
N ASP A 125 -5.96 2.16 -7.92
CA ASP A 125 -5.16 0.92 -8.04
C ASP A 125 -4.46 0.49 -6.74
N LEU A 126 -5.03 0.86 -5.58
CA LEU A 126 -4.53 0.46 -4.27
C LEU A 126 -5.01 -0.93 -3.85
N VAL A 127 -6.17 -1.34 -4.37
CA VAL A 127 -6.77 -2.67 -4.20
C VAL A 127 -7.33 -3.12 -5.54
N GLU A 128 -6.98 -4.33 -5.98
CA GLU A 128 -7.53 -4.90 -7.20
C GLU A 128 -9.05 -5.16 -7.05
N PRO A 129 -9.90 -4.73 -8.00
CA PRO A 129 -11.35 -4.88 -7.89
C PRO A 129 -11.82 -6.31 -7.56
N PRO A 130 -11.27 -7.39 -8.17
CA PRO A 130 -11.69 -8.75 -7.85
C PRO A 130 -11.44 -9.16 -6.39
N VAL A 131 -10.43 -8.60 -5.73
CA VAL A 131 -10.15 -8.90 -4.30
C VAL A 131 -11.29 -8.38 -3.45
N LEU A 132 -11.68 -7.13 -3.68
CA LEU A 132 -12.69 -6.45 -2.90
C LEU A 132 -14.10 -6.96 -3.22
N LEU A 133 -14.45 -7.01 -4.51
CA LEU A 133 -15.79 -7.34 -4.99
C LEU A 133 -16.18 -8.81 -4.72
N ARG A 134 -15.23 -9.74 -4.59
CA ARG A 134 -15.54 -11.11 -4.17
C ARG A 134 -16.13 -11.20 -2.76
N THR A 135 -15.84 -10.20 -1.92
CA THR A 135 -16.27 -10.20 -0.52
C THR A 135 -17.51 -9.34 -0.33
N ILE A 136 -17.47 -8.10 -0.84
CA ILE A 136 -18.53 -7.10 -0.59
C ILE A 136 -19.37 -6.77 -1.83
N GLY A 137 -19.09 -7.39 -2.98
CA GLY A 137 -19.66 -6.98 -4.26
C GLY A 137 -21.18 -7.16 -4.34
N VAL A 138 -21.71 -8.26 -3.83
CA VAL A 138 -23.17 -8.52 -3.83
C VAL A 138 -23.90 -7.43 -3.03
N THR A 139 -23.43 -7.13 -1.82
CA THR A 139 -24.03 -6.09 -0.97
C THR A 139 -23.80 -4.69 -1.54
N ALA A 140 -22.64 -4.43 -2.16
CA ALA A 140 -22.34 -3.17 -2.85
C ALA A 140 -23.35 -2.90 -3.97
N VAL A 141 -23.64 -3.91 -4.82
CA VAL A 141 -24.64 -3.81 -5.89
C VAL A 141 -26.02 -3.55 -5.29
N SER A 142 -26.45 -4.32 -4.29
CA SER A 142 -27.78 -4.14 -3.67
C SER A 142 -27.97 -2.75 -3.07
N VAL A 143 -26.94 -2.23 -2.38
CA VAL A 143 -26.95 -0.87 -1.83
C VAL A 143 -26.98 0.15 -2.97
N TRP A 144 -26.13 0.00 -3.99
CA TRP A 144 -26.10 0.92 -5.13
C TRP A 144 -27.45 1.00 -5.83
N THR A 145 -28.10 -0.13 -6.10
CA THR A 145 -29.45 -0.17 -6.70
C THR A 145 -30.47 0.65 -5.91
N LYS A 146 -30.35 0.68 -4.58
CA LYS A 146 -31.27 1.44 -3.70
C LYS A 146 -30.99 2.93 -3.69
N ILE A 147 -29.72 3.32 -3.65
CA ILE A 147 -29.34 4.74 -3.49
C ILE A 147 -29.16 5.47 -4.82
N ALA A 148 -28.91 4.75 -5.94
CA ALA A 148 -28.66 5.34 -7.24
C ALA A 148 -29.72 6.37 -7.68
N PRO A 149 -31.03 6.18 -7.43
CA PRO A 149 -32.05 7.19 -7.75
C PRO A 149 -31.85 8.53 -7.02
N LEU A 150 -31.25 8.53 -5.83
CA LEU A 150 -31.02 9.73 -5.03
C LEU A 150 -29.85 10.58 -5.57
N VAL A 151 -28.89 9.95 -6.24
CA VAL A 151 -27.60 10.54 -6.60
C VAL A 151 -27.71 11.73 -7.56
N PRO A 152 -28.50 11.70 -8.65
CA PRO A 152 -28.58 12.83 -9.58
C PRO A 152 -29.02 14.14 -8.94
N ASP A 153 -30.00 14.09 -8.03
CA ASP A 153 -30.48 15.28 -7.32
C ASP A 153 -29.43 15.77 -6.32
N ALA A 154 -28.83 14.86 -5.54
CA ALA A 154 -27.75 15.19 -4.62
C ALA A 154 -26.54 15.85 -5.33
N ARG A 155 -26.24 15.42 -6.55
CA ARG A 155 -25.12 15.96 -7.35
C ARG A 155 -25.35 17.37 -7.88
N ARG A 156 -26.57 17.90 -7.85
CA ARG A 156 -26.81 19.32 -8.17
C ARG A 156 -26.10 20.23 -7.17
N GLU A 157 -26.01 19.81 -5.91
CA GLU A 157 -25.34 20.52 -4.83
C GLU A 157 -23.92 20.00 -4.58
N HIS A 158 -23.69 18.69 -4.79
CA HIS A 158 -22.43 18.02 -4.53
C HIS A 158 -21.96 17.19 -5.74
N PRO A 159 -21.31 17.78 -6.75
CA PRO A 159 -21.04 17.13 -8.03
C PRO A 159 -20.28 15.79 -7.97
N ALA A 160 -19.41 15.61 -6.97
CA ALA A 160 -18.61 14.41 -6.79
C ALA A 160 -19.29 13.34 -5.90
N PHE A 161 -20.52 13.56 -5.46
CA PHE A 161 -21.20 12.69 -4.52
C PHE A 161 -21.28 11.24 -5.03
N LEU A 162 -20.70 10.32 -4.25
CA LEU A 162 -20.66 8.87 -4.49
C LEU A 162 -20.06 8.45 -5.85
N LEU A 163 -19.25 9.31 -6.47
CA LEU A 163 -18.64 9.04 -7.78
C LEU A 163 -17.73 7.81 -7.75
N ASP A 164 -16.98 7.62 -6.65
CA ASP A 164 -16.08 6.48 -6.55
C ASP A 164 -16.84 5.17 -6.32
N PHE A 165 -17.95 5.23 -5.56
CA PHE A 165 -18.84 4.07 -5.40
C PHE A 165 -19.43 3.66 -6.74
N GLU A 166 -20.00 4.60 -7.49
CA GLU A 166 -20.57 4.34 -8.81
C GLU A 166 -19.60 3.62 -9.75
N ARG A 167 -18.35 4.10 -9.83
CA ARG A 167 -17.32 3.52 -10.70
C ARG A 167 -16.87 2.12 -10.29
N MET A 168 -16.97 1.80 -9.00
CA MET A 168 -16.55 0.51 -8.46
C MET A 168 -17.57 -0.60 -8.76
N VAL A 169 -18.85 -0.27 -8.82
CA VAL A 169 -19.92 -1.28 -8.97
C VAL A 169 -20.04 -1.67 -10.45
N PRO A 170 -19.96 -2.97 -10.78
CA PRO A 170 -20.23 -3.43 -12.15
C PRO A 170 -21.71 -3.22 -12.49
N TYR A 171 -21.97 -2.62 -13.66
CA TYR A 171 -23.31 -2.48 -14.23
C TYR A 171 -23.90 -3.84 -14.63
#